data_AF-A0A4Q4UIU1-F1
#
_entry.id   AF-A0A4Q4UIU1-F1
#
_cell.length_a   1.000
_cell.length_b   1.000
_cell.length_c   1.000
_cell.angle_alpha   90.00
_cell.angle_beta   90.00
_cell.angle_gamma   90.00
#
_symmetry.space_group_name_H-M   'P 1'
#
loop_
_entity.id
_entity.type
_entity.pdbx_description
1 polymer ?
#
loop_
_entity_poly.entity_id
_entity_poly.type
_entity_poly.pdbx_seq_one_letter_code
_entity_poly.pdbx_strand_id
1 'polypeptide(L)'
;MSVDIKIPPFEHTPIDSIPKLAAEVRETFRSNKTKDVEWRLVQLRKLWWGLNDNTGKLQAALKKDLNKSLFESTFSEINFQMQDLNICLKNLKTWAKDDNRDLDYALSFAPLRPRVRKEPLGSALIIGPYNFPLVLIIGPLVGAIAAGCTAILKPSESAPATAVVVKEIVEGYLDTSAFKVVLGAIPETTALLDQKWDKIFYTGNPAVARIISRKAAENLTPVTLELGGRNPAFITRSADLALAARRLLWGKTLCAGQVCMSQNYVLVERGVVDDFVEHLNAAYKHFFPGGAKASPDYTRIINERQFDRIKKMLDSTRGRIVMGGETDRSDRFIAPTVVLIDSADDPMMQEESFGPVWSILPYDDLDEAIRTVNKVDSTPLSLMSFGSKSENEKILSCITSGGASFNDAYMHGSVAGLPFGGVGESGTGAYHGRASFECFTHRRTVVDVPGRWMDRLLRVRYPPYSFRNLRFYEWMNGVRPDFDRDGRPVRDLRYWVGLVLGLGGDGAKAALLRWVLLLVTGYGYLAAASGDSTRYGGGAVGGYLAAFKGTLLGAFGTARA
;
A
#
# COMPACT_ATOMS: atom_id res chain seq x y z
N MET A 1 4.34 27.55 -25.56
CA MET A 1 4.53 28.94 -25.08
C MET A 1 4.90 28.86 -23.61
N SER A 2 6.14 29.15 -23.24
CA SER A 2 6.55 29.18 -21.83
C SER A 2 6.04 30.48 -21.22
N VAL A 3 4.91 30.40 -20.53
CA VAL A 3 4.58 31.42 -19.53
C VAL A 3 5.70 31.36 -18.50
N ASP A 4 6.35 32.48 -18.20
CA ASP A 4 7.35 32.56 -17.14
C ASP A 4 6.63 32.39 -15.79
N ILE A 5 6.46 31.14 -15.37
CA ILE A 5 5.72 30.80 -14.17
C ILE A 5 6.61 31.11 -12.97
N LYS A 6 6.28 32.21 -12.27
CA LYS A 6 7.01 32.63 -11.06
C LYS A 6 6.73 31.68 -9.90
N ILE A 7 7.79 31.05 -9.39
CA ILE A 7 7.78 30.25 -8.15
C ILE A 7 8.40 31.11 -7.04
N PRO A 8 7.73 31.30 -5.88
CA PRO A 8 8.30 32.05 -4.77
C PRO A 8 9.62 31.43 -4.25
N PRO A 9 10.46 32.22 -3.58
CA PRO A 9 11.67 31.69 -2.95
C PRO A 9 11.32 30.71 -1.82
N PHE A 10 12.21 29.75 -1.58
CA PHE A 10 12.10 28.85 -0.43
C PHE A 10 12.59 29.58 0.82
N GLU A 11 11.70 29.79 1.77
CA GLU A 11 11.99 30.46 3.03
C GLU A 11 11.78 29.50 4.19
N HIS A 12 12.79 29.39 5.04
CA HIS A 12 12.72 28.56 6.24
C HIS A 12 11.67 29.12 7.20
N THR A 13 10.85 28.23 7.76
CA THR A 13 9.91 28.59 8.81
C THR A 13 10.69 28.90 10.08
N PRO A 14 10.49 30.06 10.73
CA PRO A 14 11.18 30.39 11.97
C PRO A 14 10.97 29.29 13.02
N ILE A 15 12.06 28.75 13.56
CA ILE A 15 12.04 27.60 14.49
C ILE A 15 11.15 27.90 15.70
N ASP A 16 11.24 29.11 16.25
CA ASP A 16 10.46 29.56 17.41
C ASP A 16 8.95 29.61 17.17
N SER A 17 8.51 29.60 15.90
CA SER A 17 7.09 29.56 15.55
C SER A 17 6.50 28.14 15.53
N ILE A 18 7.33 27.11 15.40
CA ILE A 18 6.89 25.71 15.23
C ILE A 18 6.02 25.21 16.40
N PRO A 19 6.36 25.47 17.68
CA PRO A 19 5.50 25.07 18.80
C PRO A 19 4.09 25.68 18.71
N LYS A 20 3.98 26.94 18.28
CA LYS A 20 2.70 27.62 18.08
C LYS A 20 1.89 26.97 16.95
N LEU A 21 2.52 26.71 15.80
CA LEU A 21 1.87 26.05 14.67
C LEU A 21 1.34 24.65 15.04
N ALA A 22 2.11 23.88 15.80
CA ALA A 22 1.72 22.56 16.29
C ALA A 22 0.57 22.65 17.31
N ALA A 23 0.55 23.67 18.16
CA ALA A 23 -0.55 23.91 19.10
C ALA A 23 -1.87 24.24 18.37
N GLU A 24 -1.81 25.11 17.35
CA GLU A 24 -2.99 25.52 16.57
C GLU A 24 -3.68 24.33 15.89
N VAL A 25 -2.93 23.46 15.19
CA VAL A 25 -3.54 22.28 14.54
C VAL A 25 -4.17 21.32 15.55
N ARG A 26 -3.55 21.17 16.74
CA ARG A 26 -4.08 20.34 17.81
C ARG A 26 -5.34 20.92 18.44
N GLU A 27 -5.41 22.24 18.60
CA GLU A 27 -6.61 22.94 19.06
C GLU A 27 -7.76 22.78 18.06
N THR A 28 -7.49 22.93 16.77
CA THR A 28 -8.47 22.71 15.71
C THR A 28 -9.01 21.28 15.74
N PHE A 29 -8.16 20.27 15.94
CA PHE A 29 -8.62 18.89 16.11
C PHE A 29 -9.56 18.75 17.33
N ARG A 30 -9.19 19.34 18.47
CA ARG A 30 -9.97 19.29 19.72
C ARG A 30 -11.32 20.00 19.64
N SER A 31 -11.50 20.94 18.72
CA SER A 31 -12.80 21.56 18.45
C SER A 31 -13.85 20.58 17.90
N ASN A 32 -13.44 19.37 17.49
CA ASN A 32 -14.25 18.35 16.80
C ASN A 32 -14.75 18.74 15.41
N LYS A 33 -14.38 19.91 14.89
CA LYS A 33 -14.73 20.37 13.53
C LYS A 33 -14.37 19.36 12.45
N THR A 34 -13.21 18.70 12.56
CA THR A 34 -12.71 17.74 11.58
C THR A 34 -13.46 16.39 11.59
N LYS A 35 -14.30 16.14 12.61
CA LYS A 35 -15.05 14.89 12.73
C LYS A 35 -16.21 14.79 11.75
N ASP A 36 -16.75 15.91 11.27
CA ASP A 36 -17.80 15.92 10.26
C ASP A 36 -17.26 15.44 8.90
N VAL A 37 -17.91 14.43 8.33
CA VAL A 37 -17.52 13.84 7.04
C VAL A 37 -17.73 14.82 5.89
N GLU A 38 -18.74 15.68 5.95
CA GLU A 38 -18.95 16.68 4.90
C GLU A 38 -17.85 17.74 4.91
N TRP A 39 -17.41 18.19 6.09
CA TRP A 39 -16.22 19.06 6.19
C TRP A 39 -14.99 18.41 5.54
N ARG A 40 -14.71 17.13 5.81
CA ARG A 40 -13.59 16.40 5.21
C ARG A 40 -13.70 16.35 3.68
N LEU A 41 -14.89 16.05 3.16
CA LEU A 41 -15.14 16.04 1.71
C LEU A 41 -14.93 17.42 1.08
N VAL A 42 -15.30 18.50 1.77
CA VAL A 42 -15.00 19.87 1.30
C VAL A 42 -13.49 20.08 1.21
N GLN A 43 -12.71 19.71 2.23
CA GLN A 43 -11.25 19.85 2.19
C GLN A 43 -10.63 19.03 1.04
N LEU A 44 -11.05 17.79 0.83
CA LEU A 44 -10.58 16.96 -0.28
C LEU A 44 -10.91 17.56 -1.65
N ARG A 45 -12.12 18.13 -1.83
CA ARG A 45 -12.49 18.82 -3.08
C ARG A 45 -11.67 20.10 -3.28
N LYS A 46 -11.39 20.86 -2.23
CA LYS A 46 -10.52 22.04 -2.31
C LYS A 46 -9.08 21.65 -2.65
N LEU A 47 -8.57 20.54 -2.10
CA LEU A 47 -7.26 19.99 -2.47
C LEU A 47 -7.22 19.61 -3.95
N TRP A 48 -8.28 18.98 -4.47
CA TRP A 48 -8.39 18.62 -5.88
C TRP A 48 -8.26 19.85 -6.78
N TRP A 49 -9.00 20.92 -6.48
CA TRP A 49 -8.90 22.19 -7.20
C TRP A 49 -7.52 22.83 -7.04
N GLY A 50 -6.94 22.78 -5.84
CA GLY A 50 -5.58 23.29 -5.59
C GLY A 50 -4.54 22.62 -6.47
N LEU A 51 -4.60 21.29 -6.63
CA LEU A 51 -3.73 20.55 -7.54
C LEU A 51 -4.01 20.92 -9.01
N ASN A 52 -5.29 20.92 -9.41
CA ASN A 52 -5.69 21.21 -10.78
C ASN A 52 -5.24 22.61 -11.24
N ASP A 53 -5.59 23.64 -10.48
CA ASP A 53 -5.34 25.05 -10.81
C ASP A 53 -3.84 25.37 -10.83
N ASN A 54 -3.05 24.63 -10.04
CA ASN A 54 -1.60 24.81 -9.94
C ASN A 54 -0.81 23.78 -10.78
N THR A 55 -1.45 23.02 -11.68
CA THR A 55 -0.78 22.01 -12.53
C THR A 55 0.44 22.58 -13.26
N GLY A 56 0.31 23.75 -13.89
CA GLY A 56 1.43 24.39 -14.59
C GLY A 56 2.58 24.80 -13.66
N LYS A 57 2.25 25.31 -12.46
CA LYS A 57 3.24 25.64 -11.42
C LYS A 57 3.95 24.40 -10.89
N LEU A 58 3.22 23.32 -10.64
CA LEU A 58 3.77 22.04 -10.20
C LEU A 58 4.73 21.46 -11.24
N GLN A 59 4.34 21.45 -12.51
CA GLN A 59 5.19 21.03 -13.61
C GLN A 59 6.48 21.88 -13.71
N ALA A 60 6.37 23.21 -13.59
CA ALA A 60 7.53 24.10 -13.59
C ALA A 60 8.45 23.86 -12.39
N ALA A 61 7.89 23.63 -11.20
CA ALA A 61 8.64 23.32 -9.99
C ALA A 61 9.39 21.99 -10.08
N LEU A 62 8.71 20.93 -10.54
CA LEU A 62 9.30 19.61 -10.74
C LEU A 62 10.39 19.63 -11.82
N LYS A 63 10.20 20.43 -12.89
CA LYS A 63 11.23 20.67 -13.88
C LYS A 63 12.44 21.39 -13.28
N LYS A 64 12.22 22.36 -12.40
CA LYS A 64 13.32 23.11 -11.75
C LYS A 64 14.12 22.24 -10.79
N ASP A 65 13.47 21.42 -9.97
CA ASP A 65 14.13 20.62 -8.94
C ASP A 65 14.78 19.35 -9.49
N LEU A 66 14.09 18.62 -10.39
CA LEU A 66 14.50 17.30 -10.86
C LEU A 66 14.78 17.23 -12.37
N ASN A 67 14.58 18.32 -13.12
CA ASN A 67 14.52 18.29 -14.59
C ASN A 67 13.42 17.37 -15.15
N LYS A 68 12.42 17.01 -14.33
CA LYS A 68 11.32 16.11 -14.73
C LYS A 68 10.53 16.72 -15.88
N SER A 69 10.27 15.94 -16.94
CA SER A 69 9.53 16.46 -18.10
C SER A 69 8.08 16.75 -17.75
N LEU A 70 7.41 17.55 -18.59
CA LEU A 70 5.98 17.84 -18.40
C LEU A 70 5.17 16.55 -18.42
N PHE A 71 5.51 15.63 -19.34
CA PHE A 71 4.85 14.34 -19.45
C PHE A 71 5.05 13.51 -18.19
N GLU A 72 6.29 13.31 -17.75
CA GLU A 72 6.59 12.51 -16.56
C GLU A 72 5.98 13.11 -15.30
N SER A 73 6.05 14.44 -15.12
CA SER A 73 5.45 15.15 -13.98
C SER A 73 3.93 14.95 -13.93
N THR A 74 3.27 15.04 -15.09
CA THR A 74 1.82 14.86 -15.19
C THR A 74 1.42 13.43 -14.92
N PHE A 75 2.11 12.48 -15.54
CA PHE A 75 1.82 11.06 -15.43
C PHE A 75 2.09 10.50 -14.03
N SER A 76 3.29 10.74 -13.49
CA SER A 76 3.78 10.05 -12.29
C SER A 76 3.43 10.73 -10.97
N GLU A 77 3.10 12.03 -10.97
CA GLU A 77 2.79 12.77 -9.74
C GLU A 77 1.38 13.33 -9.75
N ILE A 78 1.04 14.16 -10.74
CA ILE A 78 -0.23 14.91 -10.72
C ILE A 78 -1.42 13.99 -10.97
N ASN A 79 -1.44 13.25 -12.07
CA ASN A 79 -2.57 12.38 -12.42
C ASN A 79 -2.74 11.24 -11.41
N PHE A 80 -1.62 10.65 -10.97
CA PHE A 80 -1.65 9.61 -9.95
C PHE A 80 -2.29 10.13 -8.65
N GLN A 81 -1.87 11.31 -8.17
CA GLN A 81 -2.43 11.90 -6.95
C GLN A 81 -3.91 12.26 -7.11
N MET A 82 -4.31 12.75 -8.29
CA MET A 82 -5.71 13.07 -8.58
C MET A 82 -6.58 11.80 -8.61
N GLN A 83 -6.04 10.67 -9.07
CA GLN A 83 -6.73 9.39 -9.06
C GLN A 83 -6.96 8.87 -7.63
N ASP A 84 -5.93 8.87 -6.78
CA ASP A 84 -6.05 8.49 -5.35
C ASP A 84 -7.08 9.37 -4.63
N LEU A 85 -7.03 10.68 -4.86
CA LEU A 85 -7.97 11.65 -4.29
C LEU A 85 -9.42 11.38 -4.72
N ASN A 86 -9.64 11.05 -6.00
CA ASN A 86 -10.95 10.68 -6.52
C ASN A 86 -11.49 9.38 -5.92
N ILE A 87 -10.64 8.37 -5.73
CA ILE A 87 -11.01 7.13 -5.04
C ILE A 87 -11.46 7.45 -3.61
N CYS A 88 -10.73 8.31 -2.91
CA CYS A 88 -11.08 8.75 -1.56
C CYS A 88 -12.43 9.49 -1.53
N LEU A 89 -12.63 10.49 -2.40
CA LEU A 89 -13.88 11.25 -2.51
C LEU A 89 -15.10 10.35 -2.74
N LYS A 90 -14.96 9.35 -3.62
CA LYS A 90 -16.04 8.40 -3.95
C LYS A 90 -16.43 7.52 -2.75
N ASN A 91 -15.47 7.15 -1.90
CA ASN A 91 -15.67 6.09 -0.91
C ASN A 91 -15.67 6.57 0.55
N LEU A 92 -15.26 7.81 0.85
CA LEU A 92 -15.08 8.29 2.22
C LEU A 92 -16.33 8.11 3.10
N LYS A 93 -17.53 8.41 2.58
CA LYS A 93 -18.79 8.21 3.34
C LYS A 93 -19.01 6.75 3.74
N THR A 94 -18.54 5.81 2.95
CA THR A 94 -18.62 4.37 3.24
C THR A 94 -17.54 3.98 4.23
N TRP A 95 -16.30 4.43 4.01
CA TRP A 95 -15.17 4.12 4.89
C TRP A 95 -15.38 4.63 6.31
N ALA A 96 -15.94 5.83 6.48
CA ALA A 96 -16.17 6.47 7.78
C ALA A 96 -17.30 5.84 8.62
N LYS A 97 -18.13 4.96 8.05
CA LYS A 97 -19.20 4.27 8.81
C LYS A 97 -18.62 3.27 9.81
N ASP A 98 -19.28 3.14 10.95
CA ASP A 98 -19.01 2.08 11.93
C ASP A 98 -19.11 0.69 11.26
N ASP A 99 -18.15 -0.18 11.57
CA ASP A 99 -18.25 -1.59 11.19
C ASP A 99 -19.16 -2.29 12.20
N ASN A 100 -20.31 -2.76 11.73
CA ASN A 100 -21.30 -3.49 12.54
C ASN A 100 -21.74 -4.81 11.89
N ARG A 101 -21.11 -5.17 10.77
CA ARG A 101 -21.31 -6.41 10.02
C ARG A 101 -20.02 -7.21 10.06
N ASP A 102 -20.15 -8.52 10.02
CA ASP A 102 -19.02 -9.46 9.87
C ASP A 102 -17.96 -9.30 10.98
N LEU A 103 -18.43 -9.05 12.21
CA LEU A 103 -17.60 -9.09 13.41
C LEU A 103 -17.72 -10.46 14.06
N ASP A 104 -16.57 -11.07 14.37
CA ASP A 104 -16.50 -12.39 14.98
C ASP A 104 -16.67 -12.28 16.50
N TYR A 105 -17.88 -12.57 16.99
CA TYR A 105 -18.18 -12.67 18.42
C TYR A 105 -19.23 -13.74 18.68
N ALA A 106 -19.20 -14.35 19.87
CA ALA A 106 -20.20 -15.34 20.26
C ALA A 106 -21.61 -14.72 20.24
N LEU A 107 -22.62 -15.43 19.71
CA LEU A 107 -24.00 -14.94 19.61
C LEU A 107 -24.58 -14.43 20.95
N SER A 108 -24.07 -14.91 22.07
CA SER A 108 -24.41 -14.43 23.42
C SER A 108 -24.08 -12.93 23.63
N PHE A 109 -23.13 -12.37 22.90
CA PHE A 109 -22.79 -10.95 22.91
C PHE A 109 -23.58 -10.11 21.89
N ALA A 110 -24.38 -10.72 21.00
CA ALA A 110 -25.18 -10.00 20.01
C ALA A 110 -26.09 -8.92 20.61
N PRO A 111 -26.74 -9.13 21.77
CA PRO A 111 -27.59 -8.09 22.34
C PRO A 111 -26.82 -6.88 22.88
N LEU A 112 -25.49 -6.97 23.02
CA LEU A 112 -24.61 -5.84 23.37
C LEU A 112 -24.34 -4.91 22.18
N ARG A 113 -24.90 -5.20 21.00
CA ARG A 113 -24.74 -4.40 19.77
C ARG A 113 -23.28 -4.00 19.49
N PRO A 114 -22.33 -4.96 19.52
CA PRO A 114 -20.93 -4.69 19.26
C PRO A 114 -20.75 -4.04 17.89
N ARG A 115 -19.95 -2.99 17.84
CA ARG A 115 -19.53 -2.30 16.62
C ARG A 115 -18.13 -1.76 16.78
N VAL A 116 -17.45 -1.50 15.67
CA VAL A 116 -16.16 -0.82 15.63
C VAL A 116 -16.36 0.56 15.02
N ARG A 117 -16.25 1.59 15.85
CA ARG A 117 -16.27 2.99 15.42
C ARG A 117 -14.89 3.41 14.90
N LYS A 118 -14.88 4.14 13.81
CA LYS A 118 -13.64 4.66 13.18
C LYS A 118 -13.45 6.11 13.59
N GLU A 119 -12.43 6.38 14.41
CA GLU A 119 -12.12 7.72 14.91
C GLU A 119 -10.77 8.21 14.36
N PRO A 120 -10.63 9.48 13.96
CA PRO A 120 -9.31 10.03 13.61
C PRO A 120 -8.33 9.90 14.77
N LEU A 121 -7.06 9.65 14.46
CA LEU A 121 -5.99 9.61 15.47
C LEU A 121 -5.76 10.97 16.14
N GLY A 122 -5.74 12.06 15.36
CA GLY A 122 -5.55 13.41 15.90
C GLY A 122 -4.79 14.37 15.00
N SER A 123 -3.72 14.94 15.53
CA SER A 123 -2.75 15.77 14.82
C SER A 123 -1.62 14.92 14.27
N ALA A 124 -1.41 14.99 12.96
CA ALA A 124 -0.40 14.22 12.24
C ALA A 124 0.79 15.08 11.78
N LEU A 125 1.99 14.51 11.81
CA LEU A 125 3.16 15.05 11.14
C LEU A 125 3.45 14.20 9.91
N ILE A 126 3.54 14.83 8.73
CA ILE A 126 3.83 14.16 7.45
C ILE A 126 5.14 14.72 6.90
N ILE A 127 6.17 13.88 6.82
CA ILE A 127 7.50 14.26 6.34
C ILE A 127 7.75 13.60 4.99
N GLY A 128 7.85 14.41 3.93
CA GLY A 128 7.98 13.97 2.55
C GLY A 128 9.43 13.95 2.03
N PRO A 129 9.77 13.09 1.05
CA PRO A 129 11.08 13.00 0.42
C PRO A 129 11.17 13.92 -0.81
N TYR A 130 12.26 13.84 -1.58
CA TYR A 130 12.53 14.74 -2.71
C TYR A 130 12.23 14.15 -4.10
N ASN A 131 12.10 12.83 -4.22
CA ASN A 131 12.12 12.16 -5.52
C ASN A 131 10.77 12.20 -6.25
N PHE A 132 9.67 12.08 -5.50
CA PHE A 132 8.34 12.44 -5.98
C PHE A 132 7.72 13.40 -4.96
N PRO A 133 8.22 14.65 -4.94
CA PRO A 133 8.02 15.59 -3.83
C PRO A 133 6.57 16.08 -3.71
N LEU A 134 5.72 15.84 -4.72
CA LEU A 134 4.29 16.11 -4.64
C LEU A 134 3.53 14.88 -4.09
N VAL A 135 3.61 13.74 -4.78
CA VAL A 135 2.74 12.59 -4.47
C VAL A 135 3.04 11.99 -3.09
N LEU A 136 4.31 11.96 -2.68
CA LEU A 136 4.74 11.33 -1.42
C LEU A 136 4.44 12.19 -0.18
N ILE A 137 4.01 13.43 -0.37
CA ILE A 137 3.52 14.28 0.73
C ILE A 137 2.01 14.50 0.69
N ILE A 138 1.42 14.59 -0.50
CA ILE A 138 -0.02 14.77 -0.66
C ILE A 138 -0.79 13.47 -0.44
N GLY A 139 -0.28 12.32 -0.87
CA GLY A 139 -0.96 11.03 -0.67
C GLY A 139 -1.28 10.73 0.80
N PRO A 140 -0.31 10.85 1.73
CA PRO A 140 -0.59 10.72 3.16
C PRO A 140 -1.53 11.82 3.70
N LEU A 141 -1.45 13.05 3.17
CA LEU A 141 -2.37 14.13 3.53
C LEU A 141 -3.82 13.80 3.15
N VAL A 142 -4.05 13.20 1.98
CA VAL A 142 -5.38 12.72 1.57
C VAL A 142 -5.93 11.75 2.61
N GLY A 143 -5.11 10.78 3.07
CA GLY A 143 -5.46 9.87 4.14
C GLY A 143 -5.79 10.56 5.47
N ALA A 144 -4.96 11.53 5.88
CA ALA A 144 -5.17 12.29 7.10
C ALA A 144 -6.49 13.10 7.07
N ILE A 145 -6.76 13.81 5.97
CA ILE A 145 -8.02 14.55 5.78
C ILE A 145 -9.21 13.58 5.80
N ALA A 146 -9.11 12.45 5.08
CA ALA A 146 -10.16 11.44 5.00
C ALA A 146 -10.50 10.87 6.39
N ALA A 147 -9.48 10.53 7.19
CA ALA A 147 -9.67 10.03 8.55
C ALA A 147 -10.26 11.09 9.50
N GLY A 148 -10.10 12.38 9.19
CA GLY A 148 -10.52 13.52 10.02
C GLY A 148 -9.43 14.04 10.94
N CYS A 149 -8.16 13.80 10.59
CA CYS A 149 -7.00 14.32 11.29
C CYS A 149 -6.72 15.78 10.85
N THR A 150 -5.97 16.49 11.69
CA THR A 150 -5.24 17.72 11.29
C THR A 150 -3.81 17.33 10.95
N ALA A 151 -3.08 18.15 10.18
CA ALA A 151 -1.71 17.80 9.83
C ALA A 151 -0.77 19.00 9.64
N ILE A 152 0.50 18.80 10.00
CA ILE A 152 1.61 19.61 9.48
C ILE A 152 2.39 18.78 8.47
N LEU A 153 2.65 19.38 7.31
CA LEU A 153 3.50 18.83 6.27
C LEU A 153 4.89 19.43 6.36
N LYS A 154 5.90 18.58 6.22
CA LYS A 154 7.31 18.95 6.08
C LYS A 154 7.81 18.40 4.74
N PRO A 155 7.74 19.18 3.65
CA PRO A 155 8.35 18.80 2.38
C PRO A 155 9.88 18.83 2.46
N SER A 156 10.53 18.13 1.53
CA SER A 156 11.99 18.07 1.47
C SER A 156 12.58 19.38 0.99
N GLU A 157 13.58 19.88 1.71
CA GLU A 157 14.42 21.01 1.32
C GLU A 157 15.27 20.74 0.08
N SER A 158 15.42 19.46 -0.31
CA SER A 158 16.13 19.09 -1.54
C SER A 158 15.31 19.34 -2.81
N ALA A 159 13.98 19.51 -2.69
CA ALA A 159 13.08 19.90 -3.78
C ALA A 159 12.38 21.24 -3.43
N PRO A 160 13.14 22.33 -3.32
CA PRO A 160 12.65 23.59 -2.75
C PRO A 160 11.55 24.25 -3.59
N ALA A 161 11.60 24.14 -4.93
CA ALA A 161 10.58 24.74 -5.78
C ALA A 161 9.23 24.03 -5.59
N THR A 162 9.22 22.69 -5.55
CA THR A 162 8.00 21.93 -5.32
C THR A 162 7.49 22.13 -3.89
N ALA A 163 8.38 22.19 -2.90
CA ALA A 163 8.00 22.44 -1.50
C ALA A 163 7.22 23.74 -1.32
N VAL A 164 7.63 24.83 -2.00
CA VAL A 164 6.94 26.12 -1.98
C VAL A 164 5.56 26.02 -2.64
N VAL A 165 5.45 25.36 -3.80
CA VAL A 165 4.16 25.20 -4.47
C VAL A 165 3.20 24.34 -3.63
N VAL A 166 3.70 23.30 -2.95
CA VAL A 166 2.92 22.51 -1.99
C VAL A 166 2.38 23.40 -0.86
N LYS A 167 3.21 24.32 -0.32
CA LYS A 167 2.77 25.30 0.67
C LYS A 167 1.67 26.23 0.14
N GLU A 168 1.85 26.80 -1.06
CA GLU A 168 0.83 27.64 -1.70
C GLU A 168 -0.51 26.90 -1.86
N ILE A 169 -0.47 25.64 -2.30
CA ILE A 169 -1.67 24.81 -2.48
C ILE A 169 -2.35 24.53 -1.14
N VAL A 170 -1.60 24.02 -0.16
CA VAL A 170 -2.16 23.60 1.14
C VAL A 170 -2.74 24.81 1.87
N GLU A 171 -2.00 25.91 1.96
CA GLU A 171 -2.41 27.07 2.75
C GLU A 171 -3.35 28.03 1.99
N GLY A 172 -3.35 27.98 0.65
CA GLY A 172 -4.27 28.74 -0.18
C GLY A 172 -5.64 28.08 -0.36
N TYR A 173 -5.70 26.75 -0.38
CA TYR A 173 -6.94 26.01 -0.64
C TYR A 173 -7.54 25.35 0.59
N LEU A 174 -6.75 24.89 1.56
CA LEU A 174 -7.27 24.18 2.73
C LEU A 174 -7.50 25.11 3.92
N ASP A 175 -8.15 24.58 4.95
CA ASP A 175 -8.32 25.27 6.22
C ASP A 175 -6.98 25.34 6.97
N THR A 176 -6.36 26.53 7.00
CA THR A 176 -5.05 26.77 7.61
C THR A 176 -5.01 26.61 9.13
N SER A 177 -6.18 26.49 9.78
CA SER A 177 -6.25 26.09 11.18
C SER A 177 -6.00 24.58 11.36
N ALA A 178 -6.26 23.76 10.32
CA ALA A 178 -6.14 22.31 10.35
C ALA A 178 -4.93 21.77 9.58
N PHE A 179 -4.50 22.45 8.50
CA PHE A 179 -3.43 22.00 7.62
C PHE A 179 -2.43 23.11 7.39
N LYS A 180 -1.15 22.84 7.66
CA LYS A 180 -0.06 23.82 7.55
C LYS A 180 1.17 23.19 6.93
N VAL A 181 2.06 24.01 6.39
CA VAL A 181 3.34 23.55 5.84
C VAL A 181 4.51 24.25 6.53
N VAL A 182 5.44 23.45 7.05
CA VAL A 182 6.72 23.90 7.60
C VAL A 182 7.81 23.62 6.59
N LEU A 183 8.38 24.69 6.05
CA LEU A 183 9.55 24.64 5.17
C LEU A 183 10.82 24.73 6.01
N GLY A 184 11.79 23.89 5.72
CA GLY A 184 13.07 23.89 6.43
C GLY A 184 13.82 22.59 6.23
N ALA A 185 14.95 22.46 6.91
CA ALA A 185 15.85 21.31 6.85
C ALA A 185 15.84 20.58 8.19
N ILE A 186 17.02 20.12 8.63
CA ILE A 186 17.19 19.35 9.86
C ILE A 186 16.73 20.13 11.11
N PRO A 187 17.04 21.44 11.31
CA PRO A 187 16.63 22.17 12.50
C PRO A 187 15.11 22.23 12.69
N GLU A 188 14.36 22.56 11.63
CA GLU A 188 12.90 22.64 11.65
C GLU A 188 12.28 21.24 11.78
N THR A 189 12.85 20.23 11.13
CA THR A 189 12.42 18.82 11.32
C THR A 189 12.60 18.37 12.76
N THR A 190 13.70 18.76 13.41
CA THR A 190 13.97 18.42 14.81
C THR A 190 12.98 19.10 15.73
N ALA A 191 12.76 20.40 15.55
CA ALA A 191 11.78 21.16 16.33
C ALA A 191 10.34 20.62 16.18
N LEU A 192 9.98 20.13 14.99
CA LEU A 192 8.72 19.41 14.77
C LEU A 192 8.67 18.09 15.53
N LEU A 193 9.74 17.29 15.51
CA LEU A 193 9.80 16.01 16.23
C LEU A 193 9.81 16.16 17.75
N ASP A 194 10.21 17.33 18.27
CA ASP A 194 10.11 17.66 19.69
C ASP A 194 8.66 18.04 20.12
N GLN A 195 7.73 18.18 19.16
CA GLN A 195 6.31 18.37 19.46
C GLN A 195 5.58 17.03 19.61
N LYS A 196 4.49 17.03 20.39
CA LYS A 196 3.59 15.88 20.49
C LYS A 196 2.72 15.71 19.23
N TRP A 197 2.76 14.51 18.67
CA TRP A 197 1.91 14.10 17.54
C TRP A 197 1.11 12.85 17.89
N ASP A 198 -0.07 12.73 17.29
CA ASP A 198 -0.92 11.54 17.41
C ASP A 198 -0.59 10.50 16.32
N LYS A 199 0.10 10.94 15.25
CA LYS A 199 0.66 10.08 14.19
C LYS A 199 1.85 10.78 13.53
N ILE A 200 2.92 10.04 13.25
CA ILE A 200 4.00 10.50 12.35
C ILE A 200 4.00 9.61 11.11
N PHE A 201 3.99 10.22 9.93
CA PHE A 201 4.18 9.55 8.65
C PHE A 201 5.49 10.04 8.04
N TYR A 202 6.39 9.13 7.71
CA TYR A 202 7.68 9.45 7.13
C TYR A 202 7.95 8.59 5.90
N THR A 203 8.36 9.25 4.81
CA THR A 203 8.97 8.56 3.67
C THR A 203 10.41 9.01 3.51
N GLY A 204 11.33 8.05 3.39
CA GLY A 204 12.74 8.34 3.16
C GLY A 204 13.66 7.15 3.43
N ASN A 205 14.71 7.34 4.24
CA ASN A 205 15.73 6.30 4.42
C ASN A 205 15.72 5.68 5.83
N PRO A 206 16.19 4.43 6.00
CA PRO A 206 16.21 3.75 7.30
C PRO A 206 17.01 4.46 8.40
N ALA A 207 18.07 5.20 8.07
CA ALA A 207 18.86 5.92 9.07
C ALA A 207 18.04 7.02 9.75
N VAL A 208 17.33 7.84 8.98
CA VAL A 208 16.45 8.90 9.51
C VAL A 208 15.19 8.30 10.13
N ALA A 209 14.67 7.19 9.58
CA ALA A 209 13.52 6.50 10.16
C ALA A 209 13.78 6.09 11.62
N ARG A 210 14.98 5.55 11.92
CA ARG A 210 15.38 5.22 13.30
C ARG A 210 15.44 6.43 14.22
N ILE A 211 15.85 7.60 13.72
CA ILE A 211 15.83 8.86 14.49
C ILE A 211 14.39 9.23 14.82
N ILE A 212 13.50 9.21 13.83
CA ILE A 212 12.08 9.50 13.98
C ILE A 212 11.42 8.53 14.95
N SER A 213 11.66 7.22 14.83
CA SER A 213 11.11 6.22 15.73
C SER A 213 11.56 6.42 17.18
N ARG A 214 12.83 6.76 17.41
CA ARG A 214 13.32 7.10 18.76
C ARG A 214 12.60 8.31 19.34
N LYS A 215 12.44 9.37 18.54
CA LYS A 215 11.71 10.58 18.95
C LYS A 215 10.23 10.31 19.20
N ALA A 216 9.59 9.54 18.33
CA ALA A 216 8.19 9.15 18.45
C ALA A 216 7.93 8.33 19.74
N ALA A 217 8.89 7.48 20.14
CA ALA A 217 8.79 6.67 21.35
C ALA A 217 8.70 7.51 22.63
N GLU A 218 9.30 8.72 22.68
CA GLU A 218 9.22 9.64 23.82
C GLU A 218 7.75 10.02 24.16
N ASN A 219 6.86 10.01 23.15
CA ASN A 219 5.45 10.34 23.28
C ASN A 219 4.49 9.16 23.02
N LEU A 220 5.03 7.94 22.84
CA LEU A 220 4.29 6.76 22.37
C LEU A 220 3.50 7.02 21.07
N THR A 221 4.04 7.87 20.20
CA THR A 221 3.42 8.23 18.93
C THR A 221 3.57 7.08 17.93
N PRO A 222 2.48 6.55 17.35
CA PRO A 222 2.59 5.55 16.29
C PRO A 222 3.21 6.18 15.04
N VAL A 223 4.03 5.40 14.35
CA VAL A 223 4.69 5.81 13.09
C VAL A 223 4.16 5.00 11.91
N THR A 224 4.20 5.57 10.71
CA THR A 224 4.23 4.83 9.44
C THR A 224 5.52 5.21 8.74
N LEU A 225 6.31 4.21 8.34
CA LEU A 225 7.62 4.40 7.74
C LEU A 225 7.61 3.76 6.35
N GLU A 226 7.72 4.59 5.32
CA GLU A 226 7.88 4.18 3.92
C GLU A 226 9.35 4.36 3.52
N LEU A 227 10.11 3.26 3.49
CA LEU A 227 11.56 3.32 3.31
C LEU A 227 11.96 2.74 1.95
N GLY A 228 13.27 2.69 1.68
CA GLY A 228 13.84 2.05 0.50
C GLY A 228 14.22 0.59 0.77
N GLY A 229 14.96 0.01 -0.16
CA GLY A 229 15.51 -1.33 -0.03
C GLY A 229 16.38 -1.68 -1.23
N ARG A 230 17.07 -2.81 -1.17
CA ARG A 230 17.81 -3.34 -2.32
C ARG A 230 16.91 -4.30 -3.07
N ASN A 231 16.09 -3.75 -3.95
CA ASN A 231 15.02 -4.46 -4.64
C ASN A 231 15.59 -5.40 -5.72
N PRO A 232 15.32 -6.71 -5.66
CA PRO A 232 15.72 -7.68 -6.67
C PRO A 232 14.73 -7.69 -7.85
N ALA A 233 15.24 -8.00 -9.04
CA ALA A 233 14.43 -8.60 -10.09
C ALA A 233 15.00 -9.95 -10.52
N PHE A 234 14.14 -10.89 -10.88
CA PHE A 234 14.54 -12.20 -11.41
C PHE A 234 14.21 -12.29 -12.89
N ILE A 235 15.12 -12.88 -13.67
CA ILE A 235 14.92 -13.27 -15.06
C ILE A 235 15.33 -14.72 -15.20
N THR A 236 14.37 -15.56 -15.59
CA THR A 236 14.57 -16.98 -15.89
C THR A 236 14.68 -17.20 -17.39
N ARG A 237 15.15 -18.37 -17.82
CA ARG A 237 15.10 -18.78 -19.24
C ARG A 237 13.69 -18.80 -19.84
N SER A 238 12.66 -18.89 -19.01
CA SER A 238 11.26 -18.88 -19.44
C SER A 238 10.71 -17.47 -19.71
N ALA A 239 11.51 -16.42 -19.47
CA ALA A 239 11.10 -15.02 -19.63
C ALA A 239 11.05 -14.60 -21.11
N ASP A 240 10.15 -13.66 -21.42
CA ASP A 240 10.30 -12.79 -22.58
C ASP A 240 11.38 -11.74 -22.27
N LEU A 241 12.60 -11.98 -22.76
CA LEU A 241 13.78 -11.15 -22.47
C LEU A 241 13.65 -9.73 -23.03
N ALA A 242 13.03 -9.56 -24.20
CA ALA A 242 12.80 -8.26 -24.81
C ALA A 242 11.80 -7.42 -23.98
N LEU A 243 10.75 -8.07 -23.48
CA LEU A 243 9.79 -7.45 -22.56
C LEU A 243 10.45 -7.07 -21.24
N ALA A 244 11.22 -7.99 -20.64
CA ALA A 244 11.94 -7.76 -19.39
C ALA A 244 12.89 -6.57 -19.50
N ALA A 245 13.71 -6.54 -20.56
CA ALA A 245 14.66 -5.47 -20.82
C ALA A 245 13.94 -4.12 -20.94
N ARG A 246 12.88 -4.04 -21.74
CA ARG A 246 12.10 -2.82 -21.95
C ARG A 246 11.46 -2.31 -20.65
N ARG A 247 10.82 -3.19 -19.87
CA ARG A 247 10.07 -2.80 -18.66
C ARG A 247 10.98 -2.45 -17.49
N LEU A 248 12.04 -3.22 -17.25
CA LEU A 248 13.03 -2.91 -16.22
C LEU A 248 13.80 -1.64 -16.55
N LEU A 249 14.19 -1.44 -17.82
CA LEU A 249 14.84 -0.20 -18.23
C LEU A 249 13.91 1.01 -18.05
N TRP A 250 12.62 0.90 -18.45
CA TRP A 250 11.64 1.97 -18.23
C TRP A 250 11.56 2.35 -16.75
N GLY A 251 11.37 1.37 -15.87
CA GLY A 251 11.32 1.58 -14.42
C GLY A 251 12.60 2.24 -13.88
N LYS A 252 13.77 1.90 -14.43
CA LYS A 252 15.03 2.52 -14.03
C LYS A 252 15.21 3.94 -14.57
N THR A 253 14.58 4.27 -15.69
CA THR A 253 14.70 5.61 -16.30
C THR A 253 13.75 6.62 -15.69
N LEU A 254 12.60 6.18 -15.15
CA LEU A 254 11.67 7.05 -14.43
C LEU A 254 12.37 7.75 -13.27
N CYS A 255 12.27 9.08 -13.19
CA CYS A 255 12.97 9.90 -12.21
C CYS A 255 14.47 9.59 -12.09
N ALA A 256 15.10 9.14 -13.20
CA ALA A 256 16.50 8.68 -13.25
C ALA A 256 16.79 7.64 -12.16
N GLY A 257 15.85 6.72 -11.90
CA GLY A 257 16.02 5.61 -10.97
C GLY A 257 16.00 6.01 -9.50
N GLN A 258 15.67 7.27 -9.19
CA GLN A 258 15.46 7.77 -7.82
C GLN A 258 14.08 7.31 -7.29
N VAL A 259 13.82 6.01 -7.33
CA VAL A 259 12.53 5.41 -6.95
C VAL A 259 12.81 4.30 -5.94
N CYS A 260 12.20 4.35 -4.76
CA CYS A 260 12.40 3.38 -3.67
C CYS A 260 12.04 1.93 -4.05
N MET A 261 11.21 1.75 -5.09
CA MET A 261 10.80 0.45 -5.62
C MET A 261 11.62 -0.03 -6.82
N SER A 262 12.49 0.83 -7.37
CA SER A 262 13.30 0.49 -8.55
C SER A 262 14.28 -0.62 -8.20
N GLN A 263 14.50 -1.52 -9.16
CA GLN A 263 15.47 -2.59 -9.02
C GLN A 263 16.88 -2.05 -8.81
N ASN A 264 17.61 -2.68 -7.89
CA ASN A 264 19.01 -2.39 -7.60
C ASN A 264 19.93 -3.36 -8.33
N TYR A 265 19.49 -4.62 -8.41
CA TYR A 265 20.17 -5.70 -9.08
C TYR A 265 19.15 -6.65 -9.70
N VAL A 266 19.57 -7.34 -10.75
CA VAL A 266 18.76 -8.31 -11.48
C VAL A 266 19.53 -9.62 -11.53
N LEU A 267 18.92 -10.67 -10.99
CA LEU A 267 19.44 -12.02 -11.09
C LEU A 267 18.97 -12.60 -12.42
N VAL A 268 19.91 -12.94 -13.30
CA VAL A 268 19.62 -13.45 -14.64
C VAL A 268 20.17 -14.86 -14.78
N GLU A 269 19.36 -15.80 -15.25
CA GLU A 269 19.84 -17.16 -15.47
C GLU A 269 20.98 -17.16 -16.49
N ARG A 270 22.09 -17.83 -16.17
CA ARG A 270 23.38 -17.67 -16.87
C ARG A 270 23.28 -17.83 -18.39
N GLY A 271 22.46 -18.78 -18.85
CA GLY A 271 22.28 -19.08 -20.26
C GLY A 271 21.60 -18.00 -21.10
N VAL A 272 21.03 -16.95 -20.49
CA VAL A 272 20.32 -15.86 -21.21
C VAL A 272 20.85 -14.46 -20.88
N VAL A 273 22.01 -14.38 -20.22
CA VAL A 273 22.61 -13.09 -19.82
C VAL A 273 22.95 -12.23 -21.04
N ASP A 274 23.61 -12.80 -22.05
CA ASP A 274 24.04 -12.05 -23.23
C ASP A 274 22.85 -11.56 -24.06
N ASP A 275 21.88 -12.44 -24.33
CA ASP A 275 20.63 -12.08 -25.03
C ASP A 275 19.86 -10.96 -24.30
N PHE A 276 19.80 -11.02 -22.96
CA PHE A 276 19.18 -9.98 -22.16
C PHE A 276 19.92 -8.64 -22.28
N VAL A 277 21.25 -8.65 -22.26
CA VAL A 277 22.09 -7.45 -22.44
C VAL A 277 21.92 -6.85 -23.85
N GLU A 278 21.78 -7.67 -24.88
CA GLU A 278 21.47 -7.21 -26.24
C GLU A 278 20.11 -6.50 -26.30
N HIS A 279 19.07 -7.11 -25.72
CA HIS A 279 17.74 -6.52 -25.64
C HIS A 279 17.72 -5.22 -24.82
N LEU A 280 18.50 -5.13 -23.74
CA LEU A 280 18.66 -3.90 -22.95
C LEU A 280 19.27 -2.77 -23.78
N ASN A 281 20.36 -3.05 -24.49
CA ASN A 281 21.01 -2.05 -25.36
C ASN A 281 20.08 -1.60 -26.49
N ALA A 282 19.30 -2.51 -27.07
CA ALA A 282 18.29 -2.17 -28.07
C ALA A 282 17.18 -1.27 -27.49
N ALA A 283 16.67 -1.59 -26.29
CA ALA A 283 15.68 -0.78 -25.61
C ALA A 283 16.22 0.62 -25.24
N TYR A 284 17.48 0.70 -24.79
CA TYR A 284 18.12 1.97 -24.45
C TYR A 284 18.27 2.88 -25.67
N LYS A 285 18.73 2.34 -26.80
CA LYS A 285 18.80 3.07 -28.07
C LYS A 285 17.42 3.52 -28.56
N HIS A 286 16.38 2.71 -28.33
CA HIS A 286 15.01 3.06 -28.69
C HIS A 286 14.44 4.20 -27.83
N PHE A 287 14.66 4.16 -26.50
CA PHE A 287 14.19 5.20 -25.59
C PHE A 287 14.93 6.53 -25.78
N PHE A 288 16.22 6.47 -26.11
CA PHE A 288 17.06 7.64 -26.23
C PHE A 288 17.88 7.62 -27.54
N PRO A 289 17.22 7.80 -28.71
CA PRO A 289 17.91 7.73 -30.01
C PRO A 289 18.99 8.81 -30.19
N GLY A 290 18.87 9.96 -29.49
CA GLY A 290 19.87 11.01 -29.42
C GLY A 290 20.73 11.00 -28.15
N GLY A 291 20.69 9.92 -27.37
CA GLY A 291 21.35 9.80 -26.06
C GLY A 291 20.55 10.39 -24.90
N ALA A 292 20.67 9.80 -23.70
CA ALA A 292 19.88 10.19 -22.53
C ALA A 292 20.20 11.61 -22.03
N LYS A 293 21.44 12.08 -22.22
CA LYS A 293 21.86 13.42 -21.79
C LYS A 293 21.10 14.53 -22.50
N ALA A 294 20.93 14.40 -23.82
CA ALA A 294 20.22 15.38 -24.65
C ALA A 294 18.70 15.21 -24.61
N SER A 295 18.19 14.13 -24.00
CA SER A 295 16.76 13.86 -23.97
C SER A 295 16.01 14.84 -23.05
N PRO A 296 14.93 15.49 -23.54
CA PRO A 296 14.10 16.35 -22.70
C PRO A 296 13.28 15.56 -21.67
N ASP A 297 13.16 14.25 -21.85
CA ASP A 297 12.41 13.32 -21.03
C ASP A 297 13.24 12.66 -19.92
N TYR A 298 14.54 12.98 -19.83
CA TYR A 298 15.41 12.39 -18.82
C TYR A 298 15.69 13.36 -17.66
N THR A 299 15.33 12.91 -16.45
CA THR A 299 15.54 13.68 -15.22
C THR A 299 17.02 13.77 -14.83
N ARG A 300 17.34 14.57 -13.82
CA ARG A 300 18.69 14.70 -13.25
C ARG A 300 18.73 14.21 -11.80
N ILE A 301 19.93 13.86 -11.34
CA ILE A 301 20.14 13.56 -9.93
C ILE A 301 19.88 14.83 -9.13
N ILE A 302 19.16 14.71 -8.01
CA ILE A 302 18.63 15.85 -7.25
C ILE A 302 19.70 16.87 -6.84
N ASN A 303 20.90 16.42 -6.46
CA ASN A 303 21.99 17.28 -6.02
C ASN A 303 23.36 16.60 -6.18
N GLU A 304 24.43 17.37 -6.05
CA GLU A 304 25.81 16.89 -6.19
C GLU A 304 26.17 15.80 -5.18
N ARG A 305 25.69 15.89 -3.93
CA ARG A 305 25.95 14.86 -2.91
C ARG A 305 25.43 13.48 -3.35
N GLN A 306 24.22 13.42 -3.92
CA GLN A 306 23.67 12.16 -4.43
C GLN A 306 24.39 11.70 -5.70
N PHE A 307 24.77 12.64 -6.58
CA PHE A 307 25.59 12.33 -7.74
C PHE A 307 26.91 11.68 -7.32
N ASP A 308 27.64 12.29 -6.40
CA ASP A 308 28.96 11.83 -5.94
C ASP A 308 28.85 10.45 -5.25
N ARG A 309 27.76 10.19 -4.51
CA ARG A 309 27.49 8.88 -3.92
C ARG A 309 27.30 7.79 -4.99
N ILE A 310 26.45 8.05 -5.99
CA ILE A 310 26.17 7.08 -7.07
C ILE A 310 27.42 6.87 -7.92
N LYS A 311 28.15 7.95 -8.23
CA LYS A 311 29.41 7.86 -8.96
C LYS A 311 30.44 7.04 -8.19
N LYS A 312 30.59 7.25 -6.88
CA LYS A 312 31.49 6.44 -6.05
C LYS A 312 31.13 4.95 -6.09
N MET A 313 29.84 4.61 -6.06
CA MET A 313 29.38 3.22 -6.20
C MET A 313 29.81 2.63 -7.55
N LEU A 314 29.59 3.36 -8.64
CA LEU A 314 29.98 2.93 -9.99
C LEU A 314 31.51 2.82 -10.15
N ASP A 315 32.27 3.77 -9.61
CA ASP A 315 33.74 3.76 -9.68
C ASP A 315 34.37 2.65 -8.81
N SER A 316 33.63 2.15 -7.80
CA SER A 316 34.10 1.11 -6.87
C SER A 316 33.75 -0.31 -7.30
N THR A 317 32.87 -0.47 -8.31
CA THR A 317 32.48 -1.79 -8.80
C THR A 317 33.66 -2.52 -9.42
N ARG A 318 33.68 -3.84 -9.28
CA ARG A 318 34.63 -4.73 -9.99
C ARG A 318 34.01 -5.32 -11.26
N GLY A 319 32.73 -5.04 -11.49
CA GLY A 319 32.00 -5.50 -12.66
C GLY A 319 32.36 -4.74 -13.93
N ARG A 320 31.80 -5.22 -15.04
CA ARG A 320 31.96 -4.64 -16.37
C ARG A 320 30.70 -3.86 -16.73
N ILE A 321 30.86 -2.59 -17.11
CA ILE A 321 29.74 -1.80 -17.68
C ILE A 321 29.35 -2.41 -19.02
N VAL A 322 28.07 -2.80 -19.16
CA VAL A 322 27.50 -3.43 -20.36
C VAL A 322 26.49 -2.55 -21.09
N MET A 323 26.11 -1.42 -20.47
CA MET A 323 25.24 -0.39 -21.04
C MET A 323 25.53 0.94 -20.31
N GLY A 324 25.63 2.06 -21.03
CA GLY A 324 25.79 3.39 -20.43
C GLY A 324 27.18 3.67 -19.85
N GLY A 325 27.24 4.30 -18.66
CA GLY A 325 28.47 4.66 -17.95
C GLY A 325 28.88 6.13 -18.03
N GLU A 326 28.23 6.92 -18.89
CA GLU A 326 28.51 8.36 -19.01
C GLU A 326 28.02 9.14 -17.79
N THR A 327 28.83 10.09 -17.32
CA THR A 327 28.47 10.97 -16.19
C THR A 327 28.89 12.41 -16.47
N ASP A 328 28.13 13.36 -15.94
CA ASP A 328 28.45 14.79 -15.94
C ASP A 328 27.97 15.41 -14.63
N ARG A 329 28.92 15.75 -13.76
CA ARG A 329 28.65 16.32 -12.43
C ARG A 329 27.99 17.70 -12.52
N SER A 330 28.35 18.51 -13.52
CA SER A 330 27.86 19.89 -13.67
C SER A 330 26.37 19.94 -14.01
N ASP A 331 25.90 18.96 -14.80
CA ASP A 331 24.49 18.75 -15.14
C ASP A 331 23.80 17.73 -14.20
N ARG A 332 24.53 17.19 -13.20
CA ARG A 332 24.07 16.09 -12.32
C ARG A 332 23.48 14.92 -13.14
N PHE A 333 24.07 14.65 -14.29
CA PHE A 333 23.63 13.65 -15.24
C PHE A 333 24.43 12.36 -15.04
N ILE A 334 23.71 11.24 -14.88
CA ILE A 334 24.28 9.89 -14.94
C ILE A 334 23.44 9.14 -15.97
N ALA A 335 24.06 8.55 -16.98
CA ALA A 335 23.33 7.76 -17.97
C ALA A 335 22.70 6.51 -17.32
N PRO A 336 21.57 5.99 -17.83
CA PRO A 336 21.12 4.64 -17.51
C PRO A 336 22.26 3.65 -17.70
N THR A 337 22.70 3.03 -16.61
CA THR A 337 23.94 2.24 -16.58
C THR A 337 23.68 0.86 -16.00
N VAL A 338 24.15 -0.16 -16.71
CA VAL A 338 24.05 -1.57 -16.29
C VAL A 338 25.45 -2.13 -16.13
N VAL A 339 25.71 -2.76 -15.00
CA VAL A 339 27.00 -3.38 -14.67
C VAL A 339 26.81 -4.89 -14.52
N LEU A 340 27.50 -5.68 -15.32
CA LEU A 340 27.58 -7.13 -15.13
C LEU A 340 28.61 -7.42 -14.02
N ILE A 341 28.16 -8.05 -12.94
CA ILE A 341 28.99 -8.41 -11.77
C ILE A 341 29.02 -9.93 -11.59
N ASP A 342 30.07 -10.42 -10.94
CA ASP A 342 30.28 -11.87 -10.71
C ASP A 342 30.03 -12.29 -9.25
N SER A 343 29.77 -11.34 -8.34
CA SER A 343 29.60 -11.62 -6.91
C SER A 343 28.61 -10.66 -6.26
N ALA A 344 27.82 -11.20 -5.32
CA ALA A 344 26.93 -10.41 -4.46
C ALA A 344 27.68 -9.48 -3.50
N ASP A 345 28.98 -9.66 -3.30
CA ASP A 345 29.82 -8.79 -2.48
C ASP A 345 30.25 -7.51 -3.21
N ASP A 346 29.89 -7.34 -4.50
CA ASP A 346 30.18 -6.11 -5.25
C ASP A 346 29.46 -4.90 -4.64
N PRO A 347 30.09 -3.71 -4.58
CA PRO A 347 29.48 -2.50 -4.03
C PRO A 347 28.10 -2.16 -4.59
N MET A 348 27.84 -2.53 -5.85
CA MET A 348 26.55 -2.33 -6.52
C MET A 348 25.38 -3.13 -5.90
N MET A 349 25.68 -4.16 -5.09
CA MET A 349 24.69 -4.97 -4.37
C MET A 349 24.63 -4.68 -2.86
N GLN A 350 25.60 -3.94 -2.32
CA GLN A 350 25.70 -3.68 -0.88
C GLN A 350 24.82 -2.51 -0.44
N GLU A 351 24.66 -1.50 -1.28
CA GLU A 351 23.89 -0.28 -0.98
C GLU A 351 22.72 -0.06 -1.95
N GLU A 352 21.74 0.72 -1.51
CA GLU A 352 20.66 1.17 -2.39
C GLU A 352 21.21 2.13 -3.47
N SER A 353 20.99 1.83 -4.75
CA SER A 353 21.51 2.66 -5.85
C SER A 353 20.81 4.01 -5.90
N PHE A 354 19.48 4.04 -5.69
CA PHE A 354 18.62 5.23 -5.74
C PHE A 354 19.00 6.23 -6.84
N GLY A 355 19.16 5.70 -8.04
CA GLY A 355 19.76 6.36 -9.19
C GLY A 355 19.73 5.42 -10.40
N PRO A 356 20.22 5.84 -11.57
CA PRO A 356 20.00 5.15 -12.83
C PRO A 356 21.01 4.03 -13.07
N VAL A 357 21.66 3.54 -12.02
CA VAL A 357 22.66 2.47 -12.06
C VAL A 357 22.12 1.22 -11.38
N TRP A 358 22.37 0.04 -11.97
CA TRP A 358 21.99 -1.25 -11.40
C TRP A 358 22.89 -2.36 -11.95
N SER A 359 22.88 -3.51 -11.30
CA SER A 359 23.75 -4.64 -11.64
C SER A 359 22.99 -5.86 -12.17
N ILE A 360 23.65 -6.65 -13.01
CA ILE A 360 23.22 -8.00 -13.39
C ILE A 360 24.12 -9.00 -12.66
N LEU A 361 23.52 -9.91 -11.91
CA LEU A 361 24.20 -11.04 -11.28
C LEU A 361 23.74 -12.35 -11.94
N PRO A 362 24.59 -13.04 -12.71
CA PRO A 362 24.25 -14.34 -13.26
C PRO A 362 24.04 -15.41 -12.17
N TYR A 363 23.07 -16.30 -12.36
CA TYR A 363 22.86 -17.47 -11.48
C TYR A 363 22.62 -18.74 -12.30
N ASP A 364 22.88 -19.91 -11.69
CA ASP A 364 22.67 -21.23 -12.29
C ASP A 364 21.47 -21.97 -11.69
N ASP A 365 21.18 -21.75 -10.42
CA ASP A 365 20.07 -22.37 -9.68
C ASP A 365 19.15 -21.31 -9.06
N LEU A 366 17.84 -21.45 -9.28
CA LEU A 366 16.86 -20.50 -8.78
C LEU A 366 16.79 -20.51 -7.24
N ASP A 367 16.97 -21.66 -6.59
CA ASP A 367 16.98 -21.73 -5.13
C ASP A 367 18.18 -21.00 -4.52
N GLU A 368 19.35 -21.06 -5.16
CA GLU A 368 20.51 -20.27 -4.78
C GLU A 368 20.31 -18.77 -4.98
N ALA A 369 19.70 -18.37 -6.11
CA ALA A 369 19.35 -16.98 -6.37
C ALA A 369 18.41 -16.42 -5.29
N ILE A 370 17.40 -17.19 -4.88
CA ILE A 370 16.49 -16.85 -3.78
C ILE A 370 17.24 -16.71 -2.45
N ARG A 371 18.14 -17.66 -2.12
CA ARG A 371 18.98 -17.57 -0.91
C ARG A 371 19.87 -16.32 -0.92
N THR A 372 20.38 -15.95 -2.10
CA THR A 372 21.21 -14.75 -2.27
C THR A 372 20.41 -13.49 -1.96
N VAL A 373 19.19 -13.35 -2.50
CA VAL A 373 18.30 -12.23 -2.19
C VAL A 373 18.04 -12.12 -0.70
N ASN A 374 17.63 -13.23 -0.06
CA ASN A 374 17.34 -13.23 1.38
C ASN A 374 18.54 -12.86 2.26
N LYS A 375 19.78 -13.10 1.77
CA LYS A 375 21.02 -12.67 2.44
C LYS A 375 21.35 -11.19 2.20
N VAL A 376 21.14 -10.71 0.98
CA VAL A 376 21.42 -9.32 0.59
C VAL A 376 20.45 -8.39 1.30
N ASP A 377 19.16 -8.63 1.16
CA ASP A 377 18.09 -7.87 1.79
C ASP A 377 16.90 -8.79 2.07
N SER A 378 16.64 -9.06 3.35
CA SER A 378 15.59 -10.00 3.74
C SER A 378 14.18 -9.44 3.59
N THR A 379 14.04 -8.12 3.44
CA THR A 379 12.74 -7.45 3.38
C THR A 379 12.76 -6.25 2.44
N PRO A 380 13.10 -6.42 1.15
CA PRO A 380 13.09 -5.34 0.17
C PRO A 380 11.68 -4.75 0.02
N LEU A 381 11.61 -3.50 -0.43
CA LEU A 381 10.31 -2.86 -0.66
C LEU A 381 9.56 -3.50 -1.84
N SER A 382 10.30 -3.86 -2.89
CA SER A 382 9.76 -4.32 -4.17
C SER A 382 10.47 -5.58 -4.64
N LEU A 383 9.70 -6.55 -5.12
CA LEU A 383 10.16 -7.78 -5.74
C LEU A 383 9.65 -7.85 -7.17
N MET A 384 10.53 -8.11 -8.14
CA MET A 384 10.16 -8.26 -9.55
C MET A 384 10.57 -9.63 -10.07
N SER A 385 9.78 -10.23 -10.95
CA SER A 385 10.17 -11.49 -11.61
C SER A 385 9.59 -11.62 -13.02
N PHE A 386 10.41 -12.17 -13.92
CA PHE A 386 10.09 -12.50 -15.30
C PHE A 386 10.39 -13.98 -15.52
N GLY A 387 9.34 -14.76 -15.81
CA GLY A 387 9.42 -16.20 -15.91
C GLY A 387 8.05 -16.86 -15.98
N SER A 388 8.04 -18.19 -15.89
CA SER A 388 6.82 -18.98 -15.84
C SER A 388 6.02 -18.72 -14.55
N LYS A 389 4.74 -19.10 -14.57
CA LYS A 389 3.85 -18.96 -13.42
C LYS A 389 4.40 -19.68 -12.17
N SER A 390 4.90 -20.91 -12.33
CA SER A 390 5.45 -21.70 -11.22
C SER A 390 6.72 -21.11 -10.61
N GLU A 391 7.59 -20.54 -11.44
CA GLU A 391 8.80 -19.86 -10.95
C GLU A 391 8.44 -18.59 -10.17
N ASN A 392 7.52 -17.79 -10.70
CA ASN A 392 7.01 -16.58 -10.03
C ASN A 392 6.34 -16.89 -8.68
N GLU A 393 5.52 -17.95 -8.62
CA GLU A 393 4.88 -18.39 -7.37
C GLU A 393 5.91 -18.88 -6.35
N LYS A 394 6.93 -19.63 -6.78
CA LYS A 394 8.04 -20.07 -5.93
C LYS A 394 8.79 -18.89 -5.34
N ILE A 395 9.24 -17.95 -6.18
CA ILE A 395 9.93 -16.72 -5.78
C ILE A 395 9.12 -15.95 -4.73
N LEU A 396 7.83 -15.73 -5.01
CA LEU A 396 6.92 -15.02 -4.10
C LEU A 396 6.73 -15.73 -2.76
N SER A 397 6.68 -17.06 -2.76
CA SER A 397 6.52 -17.84 -1.53
C SER A 397 7.76 -17.85 -0.63
N CYS A 398 8.94 -17.56 -1.20
CA CYS A 398 10.22 -17.71 -0.51
C CYS A 398 10.90 -16.38 -0.14
N ILE A 399 10.37 -15.25 -0.60
CA ILE A 399 10.93 -13.90 -0.34
C ILE A 399 9.84 -13.03 0.27
N THR A 400 10.15 -12.41 1.40
CA THR A 400 9.29 -11.41 2.02
C THR A 400 9.60 -10.04 1.42
N SER A 401 8.60 -9.33 0.91
CA SER A 401 8.76 -7.96 0.39
C SER A 401 7.53 -7.10 0.70
N GLY A 402 7.66 -5.78 0.56
CA GLY A 402 6.53 -4.85 0.67
C GLY A 402 5.46 -5.09 -0.39
N GLY A 403 5.90 -5.33 -1.63
CA GLY A 403 5.04 -5.80 -2.72
C GLY A 403 5.81 -6.52 -3.83
N ALA A 404 5.08 -7.05 -4.81
CA ALA A 404 5.66 -7.82 -5.89
C ALA A 404 4.98 -7.54 -7.24
N SER A 405 5.75 -7.60 -8.33
CA SER A 405 5.24 -7.48 -9.70
C SER A 405 5.84 -8.54 -10.62
N PHE A 406 4.98 -9.19 -11.40
CA PHE A 406 5.40 -10.18 -12.39
C PHE A 406 5.28 -9.63 -13.79
N ASN A 407 6.29 -9.92 -14.60
CA ASN A 407 6.43 -9.44 -15.97
C ASN A 407 6.43 -7.92 -16.10
N ASP A 408 6.66 -7.18 -15.04
CA ASP A 408 6.76 -5.72 -15.08
C ASP A 408 7.77 -5.23 -14.04
N ALA A 409 8.10 -3.94 -14.11
CA ALA A 409 8.73 -3.26 -12.98
C ALA A 409 7.71 -3.14 -11.83
N TYR A 410 7.97 -2.27 -10.85
CA TYR A 410 7.22 -2.06 -9.61
C TYR A 410 5.75 -1.58 -9.74
N MET A 411 4.98 -2.09 -10.70
CA MET A 411 3.61 -1.72 -11.02
C MET A 411 2.61 -1.97 -9.89
N HIS A 412 2.90 -2.88 -8.96
CA HIS A 412 2.06 -3.09 -7.77
C HIS A 412 1.89 -1.80 -6.95
N GLY A 413 2.94 -0.98 -6.84
CA GLY A 413 2.88 0.31 -6.15
C GLY A 413 2.20 1.42 -6.95
N SER A 414 1.95 1.18 -8.24
CA SER A 414 1.25 2.12 -9.13
C SER A 414 -0.27 1.93 -9.12
N VAL A 415 -0.81 0.98 -8.34
CA VAL A 415 -2.25 0.74 -8.23
C VAL A 415 -2.82 1.53 -7.04
N ALA A 416 -3.18 2.79 -7.28
CA ALA A 416 -3.61 3.75 -6.23
C ALA A 416 -4.71 3.28 -5.26
N GLY A 417 -5.51 2.26 -5.61
CA GLY A 417 -6.55 1.73 -4.74
C GLY A 417 -6.09 0.66 -3.75
N LEU A 418 -4.87 0.14 -3.88
CA LEU A 418 -4.36 -0.98 -3.10
C LEU A 418 -3.38 -0.49 -2.02
N PRO A 419 -3.24 -1.19 -0.89
CA PRO A 419 -2.26 -0.84 0.13
C PRO A 419 -0.84 -0.91 -0.43
N PHE A 420 -0.05 0.13 -0.13
CA PHE A 420 1.37 0.20 -0.41
C PHE A 420 2.12 0.48 0.88
N GLY A 421 3.16 -0.31 1.15
CA GLY A 421 3.99 -0.19 2.35
C GLY A 421 5.11 -1.21 2.38
N GLY A 422 6.11 -0.94 3.22
CA GLY A 422 7.23 -1.85 3.47
C GLY A 422 7.00 -2.82 4.63
N VAL A 423 7.96 -3.71 4.81
CA VAL A 423 8.04 -4.64 5.95
C VAL A 423 9.49 -4.71 6.43
N GLY A 424 9.72 -4.81 7.74
CA GLY A 424 11.08 -4.87 8.29
C GLY A 424 11.89 -3.60 7.98
N GLU A 425 13.04 -3.76 7.33
CA GLU A 425 13.95 -2.64 7.00
C GLU A 425 13.40 -1.73 5.90
N SER A 426 12.48 -2.20 5.06
CA SER A 426 11.83 -1.37 4.04
C SER A 426 10.65 -0.55 4.58
N GLY A 427 10.22 -0.79 5.82
CA GLY A 427 9.19 0.03 6.43
C GLY A 427 8.23 -0.70 7.36
N THR A 428 7.24 0.05 7.82
CA THR A 428 6.11 -0.46 8.61
C THR A 428 4.88 0.40 8.44
N GLY A 429 3.72 -0.24 8.37
CA GLY A 429 2.46 0.38 7.97
C GLY A 429 2.26 0.36 6.46
N ALA A 430 1.11 0.84 6.03
CA ALA A 430 0.78 0.96 4.61
C ALA A 430 -0.21 2.13 4.41
N TYR A 431 -0.22 2.68 3.20
CA TYR A 431 -1.14 3.74 2.77
C TYR A 431 -1.62 3.49 1.33
N HIS A 432 -2.18 4.52 0.67
CA HIS A 432 -2.97 4.52 -0.58
C HIS A 432 -4.43 4.10 -0.38
N GLY A 433 -5.34 4.75 -1.12
CA GLY A 433 -6.76 4.44 -1.12
C GLY A 433 -7.36 4.27 0.28
N ARG A 434 -7.96 3.11 0.55
CA ARG A 434 -8.55 2.80 1.86
C ARG A 434 -7.49 2.64 2.95
N ALA A 435 -6.31 2.10 2.63
CA ALA A 435 -5.23 1.94 3.60
C ALA A 435 -4.73 3.30 4.12
N SER A 436 -4.70 4.34 3.27
CA SER A 436 -4.45 5.72 3.71
C SER A 436 -5.46 6.16 4.78
N PHE A 437 -6.76 5.93 4.58
CA PHE A 437 -7.78 6.25 5.60
C PHE A 437 -7.55 5.46 6.90
N GLU A 438 -7.25 4.17 6.80
CA GLU A 438 -7.02 3.30 7.96
C GLU A 438 -5.73 3.65 8.73
N CYS A 439 -4.67 4.05 8.03
CA CYS A 439 -3.39 4.49 8.59
C CYS A 439 -3.54 5.65 9.59
N PHE A 440 -4.55 6.51 9.39
CA PHE A 440 -4.84 7.67 10.23
C PHE A 440 -6.09 7.48 11.13
N THR A 441 -6.60 6.25 11.25
CA THR A 441 -7.84 5.92 11.97
C THR A 441 -7.59 4.97 13.14
N HIS A 442 -8.09 5.33 14.32
CA HIS A 442 -8.27 4.42 15.45
C HIS A 442 -9.58 3.62 15.30
N ARG A 443 -9.49 2.30 15.48
CA ARG A 443 -10.63 1.38 15.51
C ARG A 443 -11.10 1.18 16.95
N ARG A 444 -12.15 1.90 17.34
CA ARG A 444 -12.72 1.88 18.68
C ARG A 444 -13.86 0.87 18.78
N THR A 445 -13.66 -0.22 19.51
CA THR A 445 -14.74 -1.16 19.82
C THR A 445 -15.75 -0.51 20.78
N VAL A 446 -17.03 -0.61 20.44
CA VAL A 446 -18.14 -0.10 21.25
C VAL A 446 -19.17 -1.20 21.45
N VAL A 447 -19.64 -1.33 22.69
CA VAL A 447 -20.77 -2.18 23.06
C VAL A 447 -21.78 -1.34 23.84
N ASP A 448 -23.06 -1.52 23.55
CA ASP A 448 -24.16 -0.91 24.27
C ASP A 448 -24.83 -1.98 25.13
N VAL A 449 -24.46 -2.06 26.41
CA VAL A 449 -25.02 -3.07 27.33
C VAL A 449 -26.47 -2.69 27.67
N PRO A 450 -27.49 -3.47 27.27
CA PRO A 450 -28.87 -3.18 27.62
C PRO A 450 -29.06 -3.22 29.15
N GLY A 451 -29.99 -2.44 29.69
CA GLY A 451 -30.25 -2.42 31.13
C GLY A 451 -30.90 -3.71 31.68
N ARG A 452 -31.49 -3.59 32.88
CA ARG A 452 -32.17 -4.58 33.77
C ARG A 452 -32.28 -6.06 33.37
N TRP A 453 -32.65 -6.41 32.14
CA TRP A 453 -32.73 -7.80 31.70
C TRP A 453 -31.35 -8.43 31.43
N MET A 454 -30.39 -7.64 30.93
CA MET A 454 -29.03 -8.14 30.67
C MET A 454 -28.29 -8.44 31.97
N ASP A 455 -28.56 -7.70 33.05
CA ASP A 455 -27.98 -7.97 34.37
C ASP A 455 -28.34 -9.36 34.90
N ARG A 456 -29.49 -9.92 34.49
CA ARG A 456 -29.86 -11.30 34.82
C ARG A 456 -28.97 -12.31 34.08
N LEU A 457 -28.67 -12.06 32.80
CA LEU A 457 -27.76 -12.90 32.01
C LEU A 457 -26.31 -12.76 32.46
N LEU A 458 -25.91 -11.55 32.88
CA LEU A 458 -24.59 -11.25 33.41
C LEU A 458 -24.44 -11.57 34.90
N ARG A 459 -25.46 -12.13 35.56
CA ARG A 459 -25.44 -12.40 37.01
C ARG A 459 -24.23 -13.20 37.48
N VAL A 460 -23.69 -14.06 36.60
CA VAL A 460 -22.48 -14.86 36.85
C VAL A 460 -21.27 -14.02 37.28
N ARG A 461 -21.16 -12.76 36.82
CA ARG A 461 -20.02 -11.87 37.13
C ARG A 461 -20.12 -11.18 38.49
N TYR A 462 -21.32 -11.14 39.08
CA TYR A 462 -21.57 -10.41 40.33
C TYR A 462 -21.37 -11.30 41.57
N PRO A 463 -20.68 -10.82 42.61
CA PRO A 463 -20.72 -11.46 43.93
C PRO A 463 -22.10 -11.36 44.61
N PRO A 464 -22.45 -12.26 45.55
CA PRO A 464 -21.76 -13.53 45.83
C PRO A 464 -21.90 -14.47 44.63
N TYR A 465 -20.81 -15.18 44.32
CA TYR A 465 -20.77 -16.12 43.21
C TYR A 465 -21.64 -17.35 43.50
N SER A 466 -22.25 -17.91 42.47
CA SER A 466 -23.12 -19.09 42.58
C SER A 466 -22.79 -20.08 41.47
N PHE A 467 -22.50 -21.33 41.85
CA PHE A 467 -22.27 -22.42 40.88
C PHE A 467 -23.45 -22.64 39.93
N ARG A 468 -24.68 -22.30 40.34
CA ARG A 468 -25.85 -22.36 39.46
C ARG A 468 -25.72 -21.37 38.30
N ASN A 469 -25.30 -20.14 38.58
CA ASN A 469 -25.10 -19.12 37.56
C ASN A 469 -23.90 -19.44 36.67
N LEU A 470 -22.84 -20.02 37.23
CA LEU A 470 -21.68 -20.48 36.47
C LEU A 470 -22.06 -21.58 35.47
N ARG A 471 -22.76 -22.63 35.91
CA ARG A 471 -23.23 -23.71 35.01
C ARG A 471 -24.14 -23.20 33.89
N PHE A 472 -25.01 -22.24 34.21
CA PHE A 472 -25.86 -21.59 33.19
C PHE A 472 -25.03 -20.81 32.17
N TYR A 473 -24.02 -20.06 32.62
CA TYR A 473 -23.10 -19.36 31.75
C TYR A 473 -22.28 -20.31 30.87
N GLU A 474 -21.71 -21.37 31.44
CA GLU A 474 -20.97 -22.42 30.72
C GLU A 474 -21.85 -23.18 29.72
N TRP A 475 -23.13 -23.38 30.04
CA TRP A 475 -24.05 -23.98 29.08
C TRP A 475 -24.32 -23.06 27.88
N MET A 476 -24.44 -21.76 28.10
CA MET A 476 -24.66 -20.78 27.02
C MET A 476 -23.40 -20.45 26.21
N ASN A 477 -22.22 -20.43 26.85
CA ASN A 477 -20.97 -19.92 26.27
C ASN A 477 -19.85 -20.97 26.20
N GLY A 478 -20.12 -22.19 26.64
CA GLY A 478 -19.13 -23.27 26.67
C GLY A 478 -18.64 -23.59 25.28
N VAL A 479 -17.37 -23.31 25.03
CA VAL A 479 -16.69 -23.71 23.80
C VAL A 479 -16.36 -25.19 23.95
N ARG A 480 -16.96 -26.02 23.10
CA ARG A 480 -16.53 -27.40 22.93
C ARG A 480 -15.70 -27.44 21.66
N PRO A 481 -14.43 -27.87 21.72
CA PRO A 481 -13.63 -27.99 20.53
C PRO A 481 -14.30 -28.99 19.59
N ASP A 482 -14.27 -28.67 18.30
CA ASP A 482 -14.62 -29.57 17.21
C ASP A 482 -13.44 -30.47 16.83
N PHE A 483 -12.45 -30.61 17.71
CA PHE A 483 -11.27 -31.44 17.57
C PHE A 483 -10.97 -32.25 18.84
N ASP A 484 -10.29 -33.38 18.67
CA ASP A 484 -9.90 -34.27 19.76
C ASP A 484 -8.58 -33.81 20.41
N ARG A 485 -8.08 -34.57 21.39
CA ARG A 485 -6.83 -34.24 22.08
C ARG A 485 -5.58 -34.37 21.20
N ASP A 486 -5.70 -34.99 20.03
CA ASP A 486 -4.65 -35.08 19.02
C ASP A 486 -4.80 -33.98 17.95
N GLY A 487 -5.76 -33.06 18.12
CA GLY A 487 -6.02 -31.94 17.21
C GLY A 487 -6.77 -32.35 15.93
N ARG A 488 -7.34 -33.55 15.87
CA ARG A 488 -8.06 -34.04 14.70
C ARG A 488 -9.53 -33.63 14.76
N PRO A 489 -10.15 -33.19 13.65
CA PRO A 489 -11.56 -32.83 13.65
C PRO A 489 -12.47 -33.99 14.09
N VAL A 490 -13.31 -33.76 15.09
CA VAL A 490 -14.27 -34.71 15.64
C VAL A 490 -15.55 -34.65 14.80
N ARG A 491 -15.81 -35.70 14.03
CA ARG A 491 -17.03 -35.84 13.21
C ARG A 491 -18.14 -36.60 13.94
N ASP A 492 -18.51 -36.11 15.12
CA ASP A 492 -19.56 -36.71 15.94
C ASP A 492 -20.98 -36.40 15.40
N LEU A 493 -22.01 -36.82 16.13
CA LEU A 493 -23.41 -36.56 15.75
C LEU A 493 -23.70 -35.07 15.51
N ARG A 494 -23.01 -34.15 16.18
CA ARG A 494 -23.22 -32.70 16.01
C ARG A 494 -22.61 -32.19 14.73
N TYR A 495 -21.45 -32.72 14.34
CA TYR A 495 -20.90 -32.46 13.01
C TYR A 495 -21.90 -32.88 11.94
N TRP A 496 -22.48 -34.09 12.05
CA TRP A 496 -23.45 -34.58 11.07
C TRP A 496 -24.78 -33.82 11.12
N VAL A 497 -25.28 -33.49 12.31
CA VAL A 497 -26.48 -32.65 12.48
C VAL A 497 -26.23 -31.25 11.94
N GLY A 498 -25.06 -30.66 12.21
CA GLY A 498 -24.64 -29.37 11.68
C GLY A 498 -24.46 -29.39 10.16
N LEU A 499 -23.97 -30.49 9.59
CA LEU A 499 -23.87 -30.68 8.14
C LEU A 499 -25.24 -30.78 7.49
N VAL A 500 -26.16 -31.56 8.09
CA VAL A 500 -27.53 -31.74 7.59
C VAL A 500 -28.35 -30.46 7.72
N LEU A 501 -28.35 -29.83 8.90
CA LEU A 501 -29.03 -28.55 9.14
C LEU A 501 -28.34 -27.38 8.45
N GLY A 502 -27.04 -27.47 8.18
CA GLY A 502 -26.31 -26.50 7.40
C GLY A 502 -26.46 -26.69 5.90
N LEU A 503 -26.95 -27.86 5.47
CA LEU A 503 -26.86 -28.35 4.08
C LEU A 503 -25.45 -28.17 3.49
N GLY A 504 -24.41 -28.33 4.32
CA GLY A 504 -23.00 -28.07 3.99
C GLY A 504 -22.65 -26.61 3.67
N GLY A 505 -23.43 -25.63 4.14
CA GLY A 505 -23.17 -24.21 3.95
C GLY A 505 -22.29 -23.61 5.05
N ASP A 506 -21.35 -22.76 4.65
CA ASP A 506 -20.49 -22.04 5.58
C ASP A 506 -21.29 -20.91 6.26
N GLY A 507 -21.89 -21.23 7.41
CA GLY A 507 -22.60 -20.29 8.27
C GLY A 507 -24.11 -20.20 8.06
N ALA A 508 -24.78 -19.54 9.00
CA ALA A 508 -26.24 -19.55 9.12
C ALA A 508 -26.98 -18.96 7.91
N LYS A 509 -26.39 -17.97 7.22
CA LYS A 509 -26.99 -17.39 6.00
C LYS A 509 -26.95 -18.36 4.83
N ALA A 510 -25.83 -19.07 4.64
CA ALA A 510 -25.68 -20.07 3.58
C ALA A 510 -26.63 -21.25 3.82
N ALA A 511 -26.73 -21.71 5.07
CA ALA A 511 -27.68 -22.73 5.49
C ALA A 511 -29.13 -22.31 5.19
N LEU A 512 -29.54 -21.12 5.62
CA LEU A 512 -30.90 -20.59 5.39
C LEU A 512 -31.22 -20.50 3.89
N LEU A 513 -30.30 -19.97 3.08
CA LEU A 513 -30.49 -19.85 1.63
C LEU A 513 -30.68 -21.23 0.98
N ARG A 514 -29.90 -22.23 1.40
CA ARG A 514 -30.01 -23.60 0.91
C ARG A 514 -31.32 -24.26 1.33
N TRP A 515 -31.77 -24.03 2.56
CA TRP A 515 -33.08 -24.51 3.01
C TRP A 515 -34.23 -23.87 2.25
N VAL A 516 -34.19 -22.56 2.00
CA VAL A 516 -35.19 -21.87 1.19
C VAL A 516 -35.20 -22.43 -0.23
N LEU A 517 -34.03 -22.64 -0.85
CA LEU A 517 -33.92 -23.22 -2.18
C LEU A 517 -34.51 -24.64 -2.23
N LEU A 518 -34.20 -25.47 -1.22
CA LEU A 518 -34.69 -26.84 -1.12
C LEU A 518 -36.21 -26.90 -0.91
N LEU A 519 -36.77 -25.96 -0.13
CA LEU A 519 -38.21 -25.83 0.06
C LEU A 519 -38.93 -25.32 -1.20
N VAL A 520 -38.39 -24.32 -1.90
CA VAL A 520 -38.97 -23.78 -3.14
C VAL A 520 -38.93 -24.82 -4.25
N THR A 521 -37.82 -25.54 -4.41
CA THR A 521 -37.69 -26.62 -5.40
C THR A 521 -38.57 -27.81 -5.06
N GLY A 522 -38.65 -28.21 -3.78
CA GLY A 522 -39.57 -29.24 -3.31
C GLY A 522 -41.03 -28.89 -3.56
N TYR A 523 -41.43 -27.64 -3.30
CA TYR A 523 -42.78 -27.15 -3.60
C TYR A 523 -43.08 -27.17 -5.11
N GLY A 524 -42.15 -26.71 -5.95
CA GLY A 524 -42.30 -26.75 -7.40
C GLY A 524 -42.44 -28.17 -7.95
N TYR A 525 -41.70 -29.13 -7.40
CA TYR A 525 -41.83 -30.55 -7.76
C TYR A 525 -43.19 -31.13 -7.34
N LEU A 526 -43.64 -30.85 -6.11
CA LEU A 526 -44.93 -31.32 -5.62
C LEU A 526 -46.11 -30.72 -6.40
N ALA A 527 -46.04 -29.44 -6.75
CA ALA A 527 -47.04 -28.76 -7.59
C ALA A 527 -47.10 -29.33 -9.01
N ALA A 528 -45.96 -29.74 -9.58
CA ALA A 528 -45.90 -30.42 -10.88
C ALA A 528 -46.42 -31.87 -10.79
N ALA A 529 -46.18 -32.57 -9.67
CA ALA A 529 -46.62 -33.93 -9.44
C ALA A 529 -48.12 -34.06 -9.08
N SER A 530 -48.73 -33.01 -8.51
CA SER A 530 -50.15 -32.99 -8.14
C SER A 530 -51.13 -32.78 -9.31
N GLY A 531 -50.63 -32.76 -10.55
CA GLY A 531 -51.48 -32.86 -11.74
C GLY A 531 -52.30 -31.62 -12.10
N ASP A 532 -51.94 -30.43 -11.61
CA ASP A 532 -52.55 -29.18 -12.10
C ASP A 532 -51.76 -28.63 -13.31
N SER A 533 -51.81 -29.38 -14.41
CA SER A 533 -51.12 -29.04 -15.66
C SER A 533 -51.81 -27.93 -16.47
N THR A 534 -52.66 -27.10 -15.84
CA THR A 534 -53.40 -26.05 -16.56
C THR A 534 -52.90 -24.63 -16.35
N ARG A 535 -51.82 -24.40 -15.58
CA ARG A 535 -51.31 -23.02 -15.37
C ARG A 535 -49.85 -22.69 -15.71
N TYR A 536 -48.97 -23.64 -15.98
CA TYR A 536 -47.59 -23.32 -16.37
C TYR A 536 -47.06 -24.28 -17.45
N GLY A 537 -46.73 -23.72 -18.63
CA GLY A 537 -46.40 -24.45 -19.86
C GLY A 537 -45.33 -25.55 -19.69
N GLY A 538 -45.71 -26.78 -20.03
CA GLY A 538 -44.97 -28.03 -19.81
C GLY A 538 -43.66 -28.22 -20.59
N GLY A 539 -43.07 -27.19 -21.20
CA GLY A 539 -41.80 -27.28 -21.92
C GLY A 539 -40.56 -26.98 -21.06
N ALA A 540 -40.68 -26.13 -20.05
CA ALA A 540 -39.53 -25.63 -19.28
C ALA A 540 -39.10 -26.55 -18.12
N VAL A 541 -40.04 -27.31 -17.55
CA VAL A 541 -39.82 -28.10 -16.32
C VAL A 541 -38.96 -29.35 -16.59
N GLY A 542 -39.10 -29.97 -17.76
CA GLY A 542 -38.30 -31.14 -18.16
C GLY A 542 -36.82 -30.83 -18.35
N GLY A 543 -36.48 -29.64 -18.87
CA GLY A 543 -35.09 -29.18 -19.03
C GLY A 543 -34.39 -28.90 -17.69
N TYR A 544 -35.12 -28.34 -16.72
CA TYR A 544 -34.58 -28.06 -15.38
C TYR A 544 -34.31 -29.35 -14.57
N LEU A 545 -35.16 -30.37 -14.68
CA LEU A 545 -34.97 -31.66 -14.01
C LEU A 545 -33.76 -32.43 -14.56
N ALA A 546 -33.46 -32.33 -15.87
CA ALA A 546 -32.30 -32.94 -16.49
C ALA A 546 -30.99 -32.25 -16.05
N ALA A 547 -30.98 -30.91 -15.98
CA ALA A 547 -29.84 -30.14 -15.46
C ALA A 547 -29.60 -30.42 -13.97
N PHE A 548 -30.67 -30.57 -13.18
CA PHE A 548 -30.60 -30.84 -11.74
C PHE A 548 -30.03 -32.23 -11.41
N LYS A 549 -30.35 -33.26 -12.21
CA LYS A 549 -29.76 -34.60 -12.06
C LYS A 549 -28.24 -34.58 -12.25
N GLY A 550 -27.74 -33.74 -13.17
CA GLY A 550 -26.31 -33.51 -13.38
C GLY A 550 -25.64 -32.82 -12.19
N THR A 551 -26.27 -31.80 -11.62
CA THR A 551 -25.71 -31.04 -10.49
C THR A 551 -25.72 -31.83 -9.17
N LEU A 552 -26.76 -32.64 -8.92
CA LEU A 552 -26.82 -33.51 -7.73
C LEU A 552 -25.78 -34.63 -7.79
N LEU A 553 -25.60 -35.29 -8.94
CA LEU A 553 -24.56 -36.30 -9.11
C LEU A 553 -23.15 -35.71 -9.00
N GLY A 554 -22.94 -34.46 -9.42
CA GLY A 554 -21.68 -33.72 -9.21
C GLY A 554 -21.42 -33.33 -7.75
N ALA A 555 -22.46 -32.96 -6.99
CA ALA A 555 -22.34 -32.55 -5.58
C ALA A 555 -22.09 -33.72 -4.61
N PHE A 556 -22.53 -34.94 -4.96
CA PHE A 556 -22.26 -36.15 -4.16
C PHE A 556 -21.05 -36.97 -4.67
N GLY A 557 -20.49 -36.64 -5.84
CA GLY A 557 -19.36 -37.35 -6.46
C GLY A 557 -17.97 -36.98 -5.93
N THR A 558 -17.83 -35.90 -5.17
CA THR A 558 -16.52 -35.42 -4.65
C THR A 558 -16.18 -35.93 -3.24
N ALA A 559 -16.95 -36.87 -2.69
CA ALA A 559 -16.67 -37.50 -1.39
C ALA A 559 -15.73 -38.74 -1.47
N ARG A 560 -15.05 -38.96 -2.60
CA ARG A 560 -13.95 -39.93 -2.74
C ARG A 560 -12.77 -39.28 -3.49
N ALA A 561 -11.97 -38.49 -2.76
CA ALA A 561 -10.56 -38.24 -3.00
C ALA A 561 -9.95 -37.67 -1.72
#